data_AF-A0A4P6H9D7-F1
#
_entry.id   AF-A0A4P6H9D7-F1
#
_cell.length_a   1.000
_cell.length_b   1.000
_cell.length_c   1.000
_cell.angle_alpha   90.00
_cell.angle_beta   90.00
_cell.angle_gamma   90.00
#
_symmetry.space_group_name_H-M   'P 1'
#
loop_
_entity.id
_entity.type
_entity.pdbx_description
1 polymer ?
#
loop_
_entity_poly.entity_id
_entity_poly.type
_entity_poly.pdbx_seq_one_letter_code
_entity_poly.pdbx_strand_id
1 'polypeptide(L)'
;MSGLTASGRTGLRHATGRSRGFTLIELLIVVSLVAIVSAVASLALRDPAATQLEREAARLGALLEAARAEARAAGVAVLWVPSETGFRFVGLPSELALPSRWLAPAGISAEVRNGRGLMQAAVLGPEPVIGAQRIVLRLEAQTVALATDGFGPFAVVVDEASPNVAR
;
A
#
# COMPACT_ATOMS: atom_id res chain seq x y z
N MET A 1 30.00 -83.90 42.52
CA MET A 1 29.92 -84.10 41.05
C MET A 1 28.79 -83.20 40.57
N SER A 2 29.09 -81.94 40.27
CA SER A 2 29.48 -81.44 38.94
C SER A 2 28.28 -81.31 38.01
N GLY A 3 27.98 -80.08 37.60
CA GLY A 3 26.91 -79.71 36.67
C GLY A 3 26.59 -78.21 36.80
N LEU A 4 27.56 -77.34 36.51
CA LEU A 4 27.66 -76.55 35.28
C LEU A 4 26.46 -75.62 35.00
N THR A 5 26.70 -74.37 35.37
CA THR A 5 26.39 -73.12 34.67
C THR A 5 25.82 -73.22 33.24
N ALA A 6 24.75 -72.47 32.98
CA ALA A 6 24.57 -71.74 31.72
C ALA A 6 23.65 -70.53 31.93
N SER A 7 24.26 -69.38 32.21
CA SER A 7 23.61 -68.07 32.21
C SER A 7 23.45 -67.59 30.77
N GLY A 8 22.23 -67.63 30.23
CA GLY A 8 21.91 -67.05 28.93
C GLY A 8 21.60 -65.56 29.07
N ARG A 9 22.61 -64.70 28.87
CA ARG A 9 22.42 -63.24 28.72
C ARG A 9 22.42 -62.89 27.24
N THR A 10 21.24 -62.88 26.62
CA THR A 10 21.07 -62.34 25.27
C THR A 10 21.12 -60.82 25.34
N GLY A 11 22.21 -60.25 24.84
CA GLY A 11 22.44 -58.81 24.85
C GLY A 11 21.39 -58.04 24.06
N LEU A 12 20.70 -57.13 24.74
CA LEU A 12 19.99 -56.03 24.10
C LEU A 12 21.03 -55.14 23.44
N ARG A 13 21.10 -55.19 22.11
CA ARG A 13 21.87 -54.22 21.33
C ARG A 13 21.21 -52.86 21.52
N HIS A 14 21.75 -52.05 22.43
CA HIS A 14 21.50 -50.62 22.42
C HIS A 14 22.09 -50.10 21.10
N ALA A 15 21.22 -49.72 20.16
CA ALA A 15 21.63 -48.86 19.07
C ALA A 15 22.11 -47.56 19.72
N THR A 16 23.42 -47.43 19.89
CA THR A 16 24.05 -46.18 20.29
C THR A 16 23.84 -45.22 19.15
N GLY A 17 22.74 -44.45 19.22
CA GLY A 17 22.53 -43.29 18.40
C GLY A 17 23.74 -42.39 18.61
N ARG A 18 24.66 -42.39 17.64
CA ARG A 18 25.81 -41.50 17.64
C ARG A 18 25.26 -40.09 17.72
N SER A 19 25.48 -39.45 18.86
CA SER A 19 25.26 -38.02 19.04
C SER A 19 26.13 -37.32 18.00
N ARG A 20 25.51 -36.91 16.88
CA ARG A 20 26.18 -36.11 15.85
C ARG A 20 26.34 -34.74 16.48
N GLY A 21 27.54 -34.45 16.98
CA GLY A 21 27.88 -33.14 17.52
C GLY A 21 27.69 -32.08 16.43
N PHE A 22 26.90 -31.06 16.76
CA PHE A 22 26.65 -29.92 15.88
C PHE A 22 27.98 -29.20 15.65
N THR A 23 28.44 -29.15 14.41
CA THR A 23 29.74 -28.53 14.11
C THR A 23 29.60 -27.01 14.05
N LEU A 24 30.68 -26.27 14.34
CA LEU A 24 30.68 -24.80 14.24
C LEU A 24 30.35 -24.33 12.82
N ILE A 25 30.79 -25.09 11.81
CA ILE A 25 30.47 -24.82 10.41
C ILE A 25 28.99 -25.06 10.09
N GLU A 26 28.35 -26.06 10.70
CA GLU A 26 26.92 -26.33 10.54
C GLU A 26 26.08 -25.20 11.14
N LEU A 27 26.47 -24.69 12.31
CA LEU A 27 25.84 -23.49 12.89
C LEU A 27 25.99 -22.29 11.95
N LEU A 28 27.20 -22.02 11.45
CA LEU A 28 27.47 -20.90 10.54
C LEU A 28 26.63 -20.99 9.27
N ILE A 29 26.52 -22.17 8.67
CA ILE A 29 25.71 -22.38 7.47
C ILE A 29 24.24 -22.13 7.78
N VAL A 30 23.71 -22.69 8.87
CA VAL A 30 22.30 -22.50 9.25
C VAL A 30 21.96 -21.03 9.48
N VAL A 31 22.77 -20.30 10.27
CA VAL A 31 22.49 -18.88 10.50
C VAL A 31 22.67 -18.04 9.24
N SER A 32 23.63 -18.39 8.37
CA SER A 32 23.78 -17.72 7.08
C SER A 32 22.59 -17.95 6.15
N LEU A 33 22.06 -19.17 6.12
CA LEU A 33 20.91 -19.53 5.31
C LEU A 33 19.65 -18.81 5.83
N VAL A 34 19.44 -18.82 7.14
CA VAL A 34 18.33 -18.09 7.78
C VAL A 34 18.48 -16.59 7.48
N ALA A 35 19.66 -16.01 7.59
CA ALA A 35 19.88 -14.59 7.28
C ALA A 35 19.55 -14.24 5.82
N ILE A 36 19.98 -15.06 4.86
CA ILE A 36 19.69 -14.85 3.43
C ILE A 36 18.18 -15.01 3.18
N VAL A 37 17.57 -16.06 3.72
CA VAL A 37 16.12 -16.31 3.58
C VAL A 37 15.33 -15.16 4.21
N SER A 38 15.72 -14.69 5.38
CA SER A 38 15.09 -13.54 6.06
C SER A 38 15.26 -12.25 5.25
N ALA A 39 16.43 -11.99 4.67
CA ALA A 39 16.65 -10.83 3.81
C ALA A 39 15.75 -10.88 2.56
N VAL A 40 15.69 -12.02 1.87
CA VAL A 40 14.82 -12.21 0.70
C VAL A 40 13.34 -12.12 1.07
N ALA A 41 12.93 -12.72 2.19
CA ALA A 41 11.56 -12.64 2.70
C ALA A 41 11.17 -11.19 3.02
N SER A 42 12.08 -10.38 3.57
CA SER A 42 11.82 -8.96 3.85
C SER A 42 11.57 -8.12 2.59
N LEU A 43 12.25 -8.44 1.49
CA LEU A 43 12.05 -7.80 0.19
C LEU A 43 10.75 -8.25 -0.49
N ALA A 44 10.34 -9.51 -0.27
CA ALA A 44 9.06 -10.04 -0.75
C ALA A 44 7.86 -9.45 0.01
N LEU A 45 8.06 -9.05 1.27
CA LEU A 45 7.11 -8.30 2.11
C LEU A 45 7.11 -6.79 1.78
N ARG A 46 7.33 -6.42 0.51
CA ARG A 46 7.12 -5.03 0.10
C ARG A 46 5.67 -4.67 0.37
N ASP A 47 5.43 -3.57 1.10
CA ASP A 47 4.09 -3.22 1.57
C ASP A 47 3.12 -3.11 0.36
N PRO A 48 2.22 -4.11 0.20
CA PRO A 48 1.35 -4.16 -0.96
C PRO A 48 0.34 -3.00 -0.93
N ALA A 49 -0.02 -2.50 0.26
CA ALA A 49 -0.93 -1.38 0.42
C ALA A 49 -0.29 -0.08 -0.08
N ALA A 50 1.00 0.15 0.18
CA ALA A 50 1.71 1.34 -0.31
C ALA A 50 1.75 1.36 -1.85
N THR A 51 2.18 0.26 -2.47
CA THR A 51 2.24 0.14 -3.94
C THR A 51 0.85 0.23 -4.58
N GLN A 52 -0.17 -0.29 -3.91
CA GLN A 52 -1.56 -0.19 -4.36
C GLN A 52 -2.09 1.24 -4.28
N LEU A 53 -1.82 1.94 -3.18
CA LEU A 53 -2.24 3.32 -2.97
C LEU A 53 -1.57 4.29 -3.95
N GLU A 54 -0.28 4.09 -4.25
CA GLU A 54 0.44 4.85 -5.28
C GLU A 54 -0.19 4.68 -6.67
N ARG A 55 -0.54 3.44 -7.04
CA ARG A 55 -1.23 3.16 -8.32
C ARG A 55 -2.62 3.78 -8.36
N GLU A 56 -3.36 3.72 -7.25
CA GLU A 56 -4.66 4.39 -7.16
C GLU A 56 -4.50 5.90 -7.32
N ALA A 57 -3.53 6.51 -6.65
CA ALA A 57 -3.29 7.94 -6.73
C ALA A 57 -2.92 8.37 -8.15
N ALA A 58 -1.99 7.66 -8.81
CA ALA A 58 -1.62 7.97 -10.19
C ALA A 58 -2.83 7.86 -11.15
N ARG A 59 -3.63 6.80 -10.99
CA ARG A 59 -4.86 6.61 -11.77
C ARG A 59 -5.89 7.71 -11.50
N LEU A 60 -6.14 8.03 -10.24
CA LEU A 60 -7.09 9.07 -9.85
C LEU A 60 -6.66 10.43 -10.41
N GLY A 61 -5.37 10.76 -10.35
CA GLY A 61 -4.84 11.99 -10.95
C GLY A 61 -5.19 12.12 -12.43
N ALA A 62 -4.98 11.05 -13.21
CA ALA A 62 -5.35 11.03 -14.62
C ALA A 62 -6.88 11.20 -14.84
N LEU A 63 -7.71 10.59 -13.99
CA LEU A 63 -9.17 10.72 -14.07
C LEU A 63 -9.65 12.13 -13.71
N LEU A 64 -9.04 12.76 -12.70
CA LEU A 64 -9.33 14.14 -12.34
C LEU A 64 -9.00 15.08 -13.51
N GLU A 65 -7.82 14.92 -14.12
CA GLU A 65 -7.43 15.76 -15.26
C GLU A 65 -8.31 15.54 -16.51
N ALA A 66 -8.73 14.30 -16.78
CA ALA A 66 -9.71 14.04 -17.82
C ALA A 66 -11.05 14.76 -17.54
N ALA A 67 -11.54 14.69 -16.31
CA ALA A 67 -12.76 15.40 -15.91
C ALA A 67 -12.62 16.93 -15.94
N ARG A 68 -11.45 17.49 -15.58
CA ARG A 68 -11.16 18.93 -15.74
C ARG A 68 -11.15 19.36 -17.20
N ALA A 69 -10.56 18.53 -18.07
CA ALA A 69 -10.54 18.79 -19.50
C ALA A 69 -11.96 18.83 -20.08
N GLU A 70 -12.81 17.87 -19.68
CA GLU A 70 -14.21 17.86 -20.09
C GLU A 70 -14.99 19.05 -19.53
N ALA A 71 -14.84 19.37 -18.24
CA ALA A 71 -15.49 20.52 -17.60
C ALA A 71 -15.21 21.81 -18.37
N ARG A 72 -13.95 22.01 -18.78
CA ARG A 72 -13.51 23.15 -19.60
C ARG A 72 -14.09 23.12 -21.01
N ALA A 73 -14.08 21.97 -21.66
CA ALA A 73 -14.58 21.82 -23.03
C ALA A 73 -16.09 22.03 -23.13
N ALA A 74 -16.85 21.48 -22.18
CA ALA A 74 -18.30 21.59 -22.10
C ALA A 74 -18.78 22.88 -21.41
N GLY A 75 -17.89 23.61 -20.72
CA GLY A 75 -18.24 24.81 -19.97
C GLY A 75 -19.14 24.54 -18.76
N VAL A 76 -19.08 23.33 -18.19
CA VAL A 76 -19.93 22.89 -17.08
C VAL A 76 -19.15 22.74 -15.79
N ALA A 77 -19.82 23.03 -14.67
CA ALA A 77 -19.25 22.81 -13.34
C ALA A 77 -19.16 21.33 -13.03
N VAL A 78 -17.96 20.87 -12.70
CA VAL A 78 -17.69 19.47 -12.36
C VAL A 78 -17.12 19.37 -10.96
N LEU A 79 -17.71 18.48 -10.16
CA LEU A 79 -17.24 18.15 -8.82
C LEU A 79 -16.82 16.68 -8.76
N TRP A 80 -15.73 16.41 -8.05
CA TRP A 80 -15.37 15.06 -7.66
C TRP A 80 -15.75 14.82 -6.20
N VAL A 81 -16.52 13.78 -5.94
CA VAL A 81 -17.01 13.45 -4.60
C VAL A 81 -16.58 12.04 -4.21
N PRO A 82 -15.82 11.87 -3.11
CA PRO A 82 -15.45 10.56 -2.63
C PRO A 82 -16.67 9.79 -2.07
N SER A 83 -16.60 8.47 -2.09
CA SER A 83 -17.54 7.57 -1.43
C SER A 83 -16.81 6.39 -0.78
N GLU A 84 -17.52 5.61 0.03
CA GLU A 84 -16.95 4.44 0.71
C GLU A 84 -16.44 3.36 -0.26
N THR A 85 -17.07 3.23 -1.43
CA THR A 85 -16.77 2.19 -2.43
C THR A 85 -16.08 2.72 -3.69
N GLY A 86 -15.85 4.03 -3.77
CA GLY A 86 -15.31 4.68 -4.95
C GLY A 86 -15.40 6.19 -4.87
N PHE A 87 -15.86 6.79 -5.96
CA PHE A 87 -16.08 8.22 -6.08
C PHE A 87 -17.05 8.50 -7.22
N ARG A 88 -17.50 9.73 -7.34
CA ARG A 88 -18.34 10.15 -8.48
C ARG A 88 -17.89 11.49 -9.02
N PHE A 89 -18.05 11.66 -10.33
CA PHE A 89 -17.98 12.95 -10.99
C PHE A 89 -19.41 13.47 -11.15
N VAL A 90 -19.72 14.61 -10.52
CA VAL A 90 -21.02 15.27 -10.62
C VAL A 90 -20.90 16.42 -11.60
N GLY A 91 -21.82 16.49 -12.56
CA GLY A 91 -21.87 17.56 -13.58
C GLY A 91 -21.25 17.20 -14.93
N LEU A 92 -20.59 16.04 -15.06
CA LEU A 92 -20.17 15.55 -16.37
C LEU A 92 -21.37 15.13 -17.24
N PRO A 93 -21.26 15.26 -18.58
CA PRO A 93 -22.25 14.73 -19.51
C PRO A 93 -22.48 13.23 -19.31
N SER A 94 -23.73 12.77 -19.47
CA SER A 94 -24.12 11.37 -19.29
C SER A 94 -23.43 10.41 -20.26
N GLU A 95 -22.99 10.93 -21.41
CA GLU A 95 -22.32 10.17 -22.47
C GLU A 95 -20.86 9.87 -22.11
N LEU A 96 -20.25 10.66 -21.22
CA LEU A 96 -18.87 10.48 -20.79
C LEU A 96 -18.79 9.59 -19.55
N ALA A 97 -18.58 8.29 -19.77
CA ALA A 97 -18.42 7.31 -18.71
C ALA A 97 -16.96 7.23 -18.20
N LEU A 98 -16.59 8.10 -17.26
CA LEU A 98 -15.34 7.95 -16.52
C LEU A 98 -15.45 6.83 -15.45
N PRO A 99 -14.38 6.05 -15.21
CA PRO A 99 -14.32 5.13 -14.09
C PRO A 99 -14.59 5.83 -12.76
N SER A 100 -15.39 5.17 -11.90
CA SER A 100 -15.87 5.72 -10.61
C SER A 100 -15.55 4.83 -9.41
N ARG A 101 -14.80 3.75 -9.63
CA ARG A 101 -14.52 2.70 -8.63
C ARG A 101 -13.04 2.70 -8.29
N TRP A 102 -12.71 2.44 -7.03
CA TRP A 102 -11.34 2.16 -6.60
C TRP A 102 -10.81 0.88 -7.28
N LEU A 103 -9.49 0.79 -7.52
CA LEU A 103 -8.83 -0.45 -7.94
C LEU A 103 -8.80 -1.45 -6.79
N ALA A 104 -8.64 -0.96 -5.56
CA ALA A 104 -8.76 -1.78 -4.37
C ALA A 104 -10.23 -2.19 -4.14
N PRO A 105 -10.51 -3.46 -3.80
CA PRO A 105 -11.88 -3.90 -3.52
C PRO A 105 -12.52 -3.16 -2.35
N ALA A 106 -11.73 -2.76 -1.34
CA ALA A 106 -12.19 -2.05 -0.15
C ALA A 106 -11.02 -1.34 0.55
N GLY A 107 -11.34 -0.46 1.51
CA GLY A 107 -10.38 0.09 2.47
C GLY A 107 -9.72 1.41 2.08
N ILE A 108 -9.96 1.90 0.85
CA ILE A 108 -9.51 3.24 0.47
C ILE A 108 -10.51 4.28 0.98
N SER A 109 -10.03 5.20 1.81
CA SER A 109 -10.75 6.41 2.16
C SER A 109 -10.10 7.62 1.51
N ALA A 110 -10.92 8.61 1.19
CA ALA A 110 -10.45 9.84 0.56
C ALA A 110 -11.05 11.07 1.23
N GLU A 111 -10.19 12.02 1.56
CA GLU A 111 -10.56 13.30 2.17
C GLU A 111 -10.12 14.45 1.26
N VAL A 112 -11.04 15.37 0.98
CA VAL A 112 -10.71 16.60 0.25
C VAL A 112 -10.41 17.71 1.25
N ARG A 113 -9.34 18.46 1.02
CA ARG A 113 -8.89 19.57 1.84
C ARG A 113 -8.53 20.77 0.98
N ASN A 114 -8.71 21.97 1.52
CA ASN A 114 -8.17 23.21 0.98
C ASN A 114 -7.55 24.05 2.12
N GLY A 115 -7.13 25.27 1.81
CA GLY A 115 -6.56 26.19 2.82
C GLY A 115 -7.51 26.58 3.97
N ARG A 116 -8.81 26.27 3.87
CA ARG A 116 -9.82 26.56 4.89
C ARG A 116 -10.23 25.35 5.73
N GLY A 117 -9.92 24.12 5.29
CA GLY A 117 -10.24 22.89 6.01
C GLY A 117 -10.72 21.75 5.12
N LEU A 118 -11.46 20.82 5.72
CA LEU A 118 -12.06 19.66 5.05
C LEU A 118 -13.22 20.10 4.15
N MET A 119 -13.30 19.47 2.98
CA MET A 119 -14.31 19.71 1.95
C MET A 119 -15.04 18.39 1.64
N GLN A 120 -16.29 18.52 1.20
CA GLN A 120 -17.10 17.37 0.78
C GLN A 120 -16.80 16.94 -0.66
N ALA A 121 -16.24 17.84 -1.48
CA ALA A 121 -15.96 17.60 -2.88
C ALA A 121 -14.75 18.42 -3.34
N ALA A 122 -14.03 17.92 -4.34
CA ALA A 122 -13.03 18.68 -5.08
C ALA A 122 -13.69 19.36 -6.28
N VAL A 123 -13.27 20.58 -6.59
CA VAL A 123 -13.81 21.37 -7.71
C VAL A 123 -12.87 21.20 -8.90
N LEU A 124 -13.40 20.85 -10.06
CA LEU A 124 -12.60 20.51 -11.23
C LEU A 124 -12.70 21.55 -12.37
N GLY A 125 -13.69 22.42 -12.34
CA GLY A 125 -13.90 23.43 -13.36
C GLY A 125 -15.35 23.93 -13.38
N PRO A 126 -15.74 24.71 -14.40
CA PRO A 126 -15.09 24.83 -15.71
C PRO A 126 -13.91 25.82 -15.76
N GLU A 127 -13.62 26.51 -14.67
CA GLU A 127 -12.61 27.56 -14.65
C GLU A 127 -11.19 26.98 -14.89
N PRO A 128 -10.36 27.65 -15.72
CA PRO A 128 -8.99 27.22 -15.96
C PRO A 128 -8.11 27.34 -14.69
N VAL A 129 -8.47 28.27 -13.80
CA VAL A 129 -7.82 28.46 -12.50
C VAL A 129 -8.83 28.12 -11.42
N ILE A 130 -8.57 27.05 -10.67
CA ILE A 130 -9.33 26.66 -9.49
C ILE A 130 -8.58 27.06 -8.22
N GLY A 131 -9.21 26.95 -7.05
CA GLY A 131 -8.48 27.11 -5.79
C GLY A 131 -7.54 25.94 -5.52
N ALA A 132 -6.49 26.17 -4.73
CA ALA A 132 -5.61 25.10 -4.27
C ALA A 132 -6.39 24.04 -3.47
N GLN A 133 -6.22 22.77 -3.85
CA GLN A 133 -6.96 21.64 -3.29
C GLN A 133 -6.03 20.44 -3.14
N ARG A 134 -6.30 19.64 -2.10
CA ARG A 134 -5.59 18.40 -1.81
C ARG A 134 -6.61 17.28 -1.59
N ILE A 135 -6.37 16.13 -2.19
CA ILE A 135 -7.12 14.90 -1.98
C ILE A 135 -6.17 13.92 -1.29
N VAL A 136 -6.46 13.60 -0.04
CA VAL A 136 -5.66 12.66 0.76
C VAL A 136 -6.33 11.30 0.66
N LEU A 137 -5.61 10.32 0.10
CA LEU A 137 -6.01 8.92 0.04
C LEU A 137 -5.33 8.15 1.17
N ARG A 138 -6.08 7.28 1.83
CA ARG A 138 -5.56 6.39 2.87
C ARG A 138 -5.93 4.95 2.57
N LEU A 139 -5.00 4.04 2.82
CA LEU A 139 -5.22 2.59 2.76
C LEU A 139 -4.37 1.97 3.87
N GLU A 140 -5.03 1.33 4.83
CA GLU A 140 -4.37 0.78 6.02
C GLU A 140 -3.53 1.86 6.75
N ALA A 141 -2.23 1.64 6.95
CA ALA A 141 -1.30 2.61 7.53
C ALA A 141 -0.72 3.61 6.51
N GLN A 142 -0.97 3.41 5.23
CA GLN A 142 -0.37 4.17 4.14
C GLN A 142 -1.23 5.38 3.78
N THR A 143 -0.59 6.49 3.44
CA THR A 143 -1.25 7.73 3.04
C THR A 143 -0.53 8.34 1.84
N VAL A 144 -1.28 8.79 0.84
CA VAL A 144 -0.78 9.50 -0.34
C VAL A 144 -1.69 10.70 -0.61
N ALA A 145 -1.13 11.83 -1.03
CA ALA A 145 -1.92 13.00 -1.39
C ALA A 145 -1.77 13.34 -2.87
N LEU A 146 -2.87 13.73 -3.50
CA LEU A 146 -2.87 14.48 -4.75
C LEU A 146 -3.11 15.95 -4.42
N ALA A 147 -2.36 16.86 -5.03
CA ALA A 147 -2.55 18.29 -4.83
C ALA A 147 -2.46 19.07 -6.14
N THR A 148 -3.21 20.16 -6.20
CA THR A 148 -3.10 21.21 -7.22
C THR A 148 -3.04 22.56 -6.51
N ASP A 149 -2.25 23.48 -7.08
CA ASP A 149 -2.21 24.89 -6.69
C ASP A 149 -3.32 25.72 -7.35
N GLY A 150 -4.07 25.10 -8.28
CA GLY A 150 -5.11 25.77 -9.06
C GLY A 150 -4.78 25.95 -10.53
N PHE A 151 -3.48 26.05 -10.86
CA PHE A 151 -2.98 26.27 -12.21
C PHE A 151 -2.53 24.96 -12.85
N GLY A 152 -1.83 24.13 -12.08
CA GLY A 152 -1.31 22.84 -12.51
C GLY A 152 -2.32 21.69 -12.40
N PRO A 153 -1.95 20.52 -12.95
CA PRO A 153 -2.72 19.31 -12.74
C PRO A 153 -2.69 18.86 -11.27
N PHE A 154 -3.62 17.99 -10.88
CA PHE A 154 -3.50 17.24 -9.64
C PHE A 154 -2.30 16.28 -9.73
N ALA A 155 -1.25 16.58 -9.00
CA ALA A 155 -0.03 15.78 -8.94
C ALA A 155 0.07 15.03 -7.61
N VAL A 156 0.64 13.83 -7.65
CA VAL A 156 0.98 13.10 -6.42
C VAL A 156 2.07 13.86 -5.68
N VAL A 157 1.81 14.21 -4.43
CA VAL A 157 2.76 14.88 -3.56
C VAL A 157 3.14 13.94 -2.43
N VAL A 158 4.44 13.79 -2.22
CA VAL A 158 4.97 13.15 -1.02
C VAL A 158 4.66 14.07 0.15
N ASP A 159 4.15 13.52 1.24
CA ASP A 159 3.91 14.29 2.46
C ASP A 159 5.26 14.75 3.01
N GLU A 160 5.74 15.90 2.57
CA GLU A 160 6.61 16.74 3.39
C GLU A 160 5.75 17.12 4.59
N ALA A 161 5.75 16.24 5.59
CA ALA A 161 5.30 16.55 6.94
C ALA A 161 5.83 17.94 7.24
N SER A 162 4.91 18.88 7.46
CA SER A 162 5.18 20.29 7.73
C SER A 162 6.55 20.49 8.40
N PRO A 163 7.45 21.34 7.86
CA PRO A 163 8.69 21.64 8.55
C PRO A 163 8.30 22.12 9.95
N ASN A 164 8.88 21.47 10.96
CA ASN A 164 8.78 21.88 12.35
C ASN A 164 9.06 23.38 12.42
N VAL A 165 8.00 24.19 12.52
CA VAL A 165 8.13 25.62 12.79
C VAL A 165 8.44 25.72 14.28
N ALA A 166 9.71 25.49 14.60
CA ALA A 166 10.33 26.01 15.78
C ALA A 166 10.43 27.54 15.62
N ARG A 167 9.42 28.28 16.07
CA ARG A 167 9.56 29.53 16.85
C ARG A 167 8.24 30.07 17.35
#